data_AF-A0A914PQN9-F1
#
_entry.id   AF-A0A914PQN9-F1
#
_cell.length_a   1.000
_cell.length_b   1.000
_cell.length_c   1.000
_cell.angle_alpha   90.00
_cell.angle_beta   90.00
_cell.angle_gamma   90.00
#
_symmetry.space_group_name_H-M   'P 1'
#
loop_
_entity.id
_entity.type
_entity.pdbx_description
1 polymer ?
#
loop_
_entity_poly.entity_id
_entity_poly.type
_entity_poly.pdbx_seq_one_letter_code
_entity_poly.pdbx_strand_id
1 'polypeptide(L)'
;MKFIIFTVLILAEFSLCVDEEKLSDADKCIAIMQHYLKHKNMTRTLGGIVGIGWDDLTNEYTLPVFKVTYKNCMADPDNTFLVPDNVYLIPIKKTSLDRTSSVFNSFDEFKSLASNKLTISGSASAKGKGSASASFSRETSDTKEHFIKTESILLQNKLSYMAYDFIGNAHGGLDEGFIRRVKEIAMAVKEGKKLKAQFLAENLVANYGTHVIHKATAAAEIVQNIFIKKTEEYKGEKHMTEIKAGLAAEFDGQAYGGGGSVGVENKNENEKKESTNTSSTKYTIHNRGGPHVNRVGAAGLTEAMMHVDNLIGINQIGKFLYDLIPAVPLKEYSRMTKYTVKNLVYDAIQEYYKRNTLPGCMDFQSDNYNPLLVKTS
;
A
#
# COMPACT_ATOMS: atom_id res chain seq x y z
N MET A 1 -29.38 48.12 53.54
CA MET A 1 -29.84 47.59 52.24
C MET A 1 -28.64 47.10 51.46
N LYS A 2 -28.38 45.79 51.46
CA LYS A 2 -27.49 45.08 50.52
C LYS A 2 -27.67 43.58 50.77
N PHE A 3 -28.26 42.91 49.78
CA PHE A 3 -28.47 41.48 49.70
C PHE A 3 -27.12 40.75 49.61
N ILE A 4 -26.96 39.65 50.33
CA ILE A 4 -25.93 38.65 50.03
C ILE A 4 -26.65 37.34 49.75
N ILE A 5 -26.50 36.91 48.50
CA ILE A 5 -27.10 35.74 47.87
C ILE A 5 -26.35 34.50 48.34
N PHE A 6 -27.10 33.50 48.79
CA PHE A 6 -26.63 32.13 48.99
C PHE A 6 -26.39 31.50 47.60
N THR A 7 -25.13 31.28 47.23
CA THR A 7 -24.78 30.49 46.05
C THR A 7 -24.37 29.10 46.51
N VAL A 8 -25.27 28.13 46.32
CA VAL A 8 -25.02 26.70 46.49
C VAL A 8 -24.05 26.27 45.39
N LEU A 9 -22.85 25.81 45.78
CA LEU A 9 -21.93 25.10 44.89
C LEU A 9 -22.52 23.70 44.62
N ILE A 10 -23.09 23.51 43.43
CA ILE A 10 -23.32 22.17 42.88
C ILE A 10 -22.02 21.76 42.17
N LEU A 11 -21.27 20.86 42.80
CA LEU A 11 -20.23 20.07 42.13
C LEU A 11 -20.95 19.11 41.16
N ALA A 12 -21.08 19.52 39.91
CA ALA A 12 -21.42 18.59 38.83
C ALA A 12 -20.14 17.88 38.40
N GLU A 13 -19.90 16.69 38.94
CA GLU A 13 -19.05 15.69 38.28
C GLU A 13 -19.71 15.35 36.95
N PHE A 14 -19.18 15.89 35.86
CA PHE A 14 -19.46 15.39 34.51
C PHE A 14 -18.84 14.00 34.38
N SER A 15 -19.52 12.99 34.90
CA SER A 15 -19.33 11.62 34.42
C SER A 15 -19.86 11.58 32.99
N LEU A 16 -18.95 11.55 32.02
CA LEU A 16 -19.25 11.16 30.65
C LEU A 16 -19.73 9.70 30.69
N CYS A 17 -21.01 9.47 30.98
CA CYS A 17 -21.68 8.21 30.69
C CYS A 17 -21.80 8.09 29.17
N VAL A 18 -20.72 7.67 28.53
CA VAL A 18 -20.79 7.04 27.21
C VAL A 18 -21.39 5.65 27.46
N ASP A 19 -22.50 5.32 26.78
CA ASP A 19 -23.07 3.97 26.77
C ASP A 19 -21.98 2.97 26.31
N GLU A 20 -21.28 2.31 27.25
CA GLU A 20 -20.23 1.31 26.97
C GLU A 20 -20.74 0.19 26.05
N GLU A 21 -22.06 -0.06 26.02
CA GLU A 21 -22.67 -1.11 25.21
C GLU A 21 -22.63 -0.81 23.70
N LYS A 22 -22.43 0.45 23.29
CA LYS A 22 -22.42 0.87 21.87
C LYS A 22 -21.02 1.14 21.29
N LEU A 23 -19.97 1.14 22.11
CA LEU A 23 -18.61 1.36 21.61
C LEU A 23 -18.04 0.11 20.93
N SER A 24 -17.27 0.33 19.86
CA SER A 24 -16.49 -0.74 19.25
C SER A 24 -15.42 -1.26 20.23
N ASP A 25 -14.97 -2.51 20.05
CA ASP A 25 -13.89 -3.08 20.85
C ASP A 25 -12.62 -2.19 20.81
N ALA A 26 -12.34 -1.57 19.67
CA ALA A 26 -11.22 -0.65 19.52
C ALA A 26 -11.39 0.62 20.38
N ASP A 27 -12.58 1.23 20.35
CA ASP A 27 -12.86 2.45 21.12
C ASP A 27 -12.79 2.18 22.63
N LYS A 28 -13.28 1.01 23.08
CA LYS A 28 -13.15 0.56 24.47
C LYS A 28 -11.69 0.46 24.88
N CYS A 29 -10.88 -0.22 24.08
CA CYS A 29 -9.46 -0.36 24.35
C CYS A 29 -8.72 0.98 24.35
N ILE A 30 -9.04 1.87 23.41
CA ILE A 30 -8.46 3.21 23.37
C ILE A 30 -8.79 3.98 24.65
N ALA A 31 -10.05 3.97 25.10
CA ALA A 31 -10.46 4.66 26.32
C ALA A 31 -9.75 4.10 27.57
N ILE A 32 -9.66 2.77 27.68
CA ILE A 32 -8.92 2.07 28.75
C ILE A 32 -7.45 2.51 28.73
N MET A 33 -6.78 2.42 27.59
CA MET A 33 -5.35 2.71 27.47
C MET A 33 -5.04 4.18 27.72
N GLN A 34 -5.89 5.11 27.26
CA GLN A 34 -5.76 6.54 27.55
C GLN A 34 -5.88 6.84 29.06
N HIS A 35 -6.78 6.15 29.77
CA HIS A 35 -6.93 6.28 31.21
C HIS A 35 -5.67 5.83 31.97
N TYR A 36 -5.09 4.69 31.60
CA TYR A 36 -3.93 4.12 32.29
C TYR A 36 -2.60 4.78 31.95
N LEU A 37 -2.41 5.25 30.71
CA LEU A 37 -1.11 5.73 30.25
C LEU A 37 -0.81 7.21 30.59
N LYS A 38 -1.81 7.97 31.07
CA LYS A 38 -1.78 9.37 31.59
C LYS A 38 -0.99 10.44 30.79
N HIS A 39 -0.28 10.11 29.72
CA HIS A 39 0.53 11.04 28.90
C HIS A 39 0.78 10.57 27.46
N LYS A 40 0.20 9.44 27.00
CA LYS A 40 0.33 8.98 25.60
C LYS A 40 -1.01 8.95 24.89
N ASN A 41 -1.10 9.71 23.79
CA ASN A 41 -2.28 9.85 22.94
C ASN A 41 -2.41 8.64 22.00
N MET A 42 -2.70 7.45 22.54
CA MET A 42 -3.18 6.34 21.71
C MET A 42 -4.51 6.79 21.09
N THR A 43 -4.51 7.05 19.79
CA THR A 43 -5.68 7.62 19.08
C THR A 43 -6.06 6.81 17.85
N ARG A 44 -5.29 5.76 17.52
CA ARG A 44 -5.38 5.09 16.22
C ARG A 44 -5.09 3.58 16.31
N THR A 45 -5.53 2.87 15.29
CA THR A 45 -5.35 1.43 15.13
C THR A 45 -4.51 1.14 13.89
N LEU A 46 -3.67 0.09 13.93
CA LEU A 46 -2.94 -0.43 12.78
C LEU A 46 -3.73 -1.55 12.09
N GLY A 47 -5.01 -1.26 11.81
CA GLY A 47 -5.87 -2.13 11.02
C GLY A 47 -5.64 -1.98 9.52
N GLY A 48 -5.95 -3.02 8.74
CA GLY A 48 -6.04 -2.92 7.27
C GLY A 48 -4.72 -2.97 6.50
N ILE A 49 -3.60 -3.29 7.15
CA ILE A 49 -2.29 -3.48 6.49
C ILE A 49 -2.11 -4.94 6.01
N VAL A 50 -2.51 -5.91 6.84
CA VAL A 50 -2.51 -7.35 6.53
C VAL A 50 -3.91 -7.92 6.73
N GLY A 51 -4.17 -9.06 6.11
CA GLY A 51 -5.49 -9.70 6.12
C GLY A 51 -6.51 -9.01 5.23
N ILE A 52 -6.08 -8.10 4.38
CA ILE A 52 -6.91 -7.37 3.42
C ILE A 52 -6.71 -7.95 2.01
N GLY A 53 -7.77 -7.93 1.21
CA GLY A 53 -7.71 -8.30 -0.20
C GLY A 53 -6.88 -7.30 -1.02
N TRP A 54 -6.36 -7.77 -2.15
CA TRP A 54 -5.52 -7.01 -3.06
C TRP A 54 -5.88 -7.33 -4.52
N ASP A 55 -6.17 -6.28 -5.28
CA ASP A 55 -6.27 -6.38 -6.73
C ASP A 55 -4.90 -6.09 -7.36
N ASP A 56 -4.30 -7.15 -7.89
CA ASP A 56 -2.98 -7.11 -8.51
C ASP A 56 -2.93 -6.31 -9.81
N LEU A 57 -4.05 -6.15 -10.54
CA LEU A 57 -4.06 -5.37 -11.79
C LEU A 57 -4.01 -3.87 -11.53
N THR A 58 -4.69 -3.41 -10.48
CA THR A 58 -4.81 -2.00 -10.10
C THR A 58 -3.83 -1.59 -9.01
N ASN A 59 -3.19 -2.55 -8.32
CA ASN A 59 -2.37 -2.33 -7.12
C ASN A 59 -3.15 -1.63 -6.00
N GLU A 60 -4.37 -2.08 -5.75
CA GLU A 60 -5.26 -1.48 -4.75
C GLU A 60 -5.72 -2.49 -3.70
N TYR A 61 -5.89 -1.99 -2.48
CA TYR A 61 -6.52 -2.74 -1.40
C TYR A 61 -8.02 -2.88 -1.67
N THR A 62 -8.58 -4.04 -1.33
CA THR A 62 -10.02 -4.32 -1.47
C THR A 62 -10.62 -4.66 -0.10
N LEU A 63 -11.67 -5.50 -0.03
CA LEU A 63 -12.33 -5.81 1.24
C LEU A 63 -11.46 -6.68 2.18
N PRO A 64 -11.66 -6.57 3.50
CA PRO A 64 -10.99 -7.42 4.48
C PRO A 64 -11.30 -8.91 4.29
N VAL A 65 -10.30 -9.77 4.39
CA VAL A 65 -10.44 -11.22 4.28
C VAL A 65 -10.23 -11.91 5.63
N PHE A 66 -9.32 -11.40 6.46
CA PHE A 66 -9.15 -11.84 7.84
C PHE A 66 -10.07 -11.03 8.75
N LYS A 67 -10.50 -11.67 9.83
CA LYS A 67 -11.26 -10.99 10.88
C LYS A 67 -10.34 -9.99 11.59
N VAL A 68 -10.80 -8.76 11.80
CA VAL A 68 -10.07 -7.75 12.56
C VAL A 68 -10.77 -7.55 13.90
N THR A 69 -10.11 -7.84 15.01
CA THR A 69 -10.62 -7.64 16.37
C THR A 69 -9.56 -7.01 17.25
N TYR A 70 -9.99 -6.37 18.35
CA TYR A 70 -9.12 -5.69 19.30
C TYR A 70 -9.43 -6.07 20.75
N LYS A 71 -9.95 -7.27 20.98
CA LYS A 71 -10.45 -7.70 22.30
C LYS A 71 -9.37 -7.78 23.36
N ASN A 72 -8.13 -8.03 22.96
CA ASN A 72 -7.01 -8.14 23.89
C ASN A 72 -6.32 -6.79 24.12
N CYS A 73 -6.81 -5.70 23.53
CA CYS A 73 -6.24 -4.35 23.61
C CYS A 73 -4.72 -4.30 23.38
N MET A 74 -4.20 -5.14 22.46
CA MET A 74 -2.77 -5.20 22.21
C MET A 74 -2.28 -3.88 21.62
N ALA A 75 -1.13 -3.40 22.09
CA ALA A 75 -0.50 -2.20 21.60
C ALA A 75 0.88 -2.49 21.00
N ASP A 76 1.37 -1.58 20.16
CA ASP A 76 2.77 -1.57 19.76
C ASP A 76 3.69 -1.27 20.97
N PRO A 77 5.00 -1.58 20.89
CA PRO A 77 5.93 -1.36 22.00
C PRO A 77 5.95 0.08 22.53
N ASP A 78 5.72 1.05 21.65
CA ASP A 78 5.72 2.47 22.01
C ASP A 78 4.37 2.96 22.57
N ASN A 79 3.34 2.12 22.59
CA ASN A 79 1.97 2.43 23.00
C ASN A 79 1.35 3.60 22.22
N THR A 80 1.66 3.67 20.93
CA THR A 80 1.16 4.67 19.98
C THR A 80 -0.09 4.13 19.25
N PHE A 81 -0.11 2.83 18.97
CA PHE A 81 -1.11 2.20 18.13
C PHE A 81 -1.71 0.96 18.78
N LEU A 82 -3.01 0.78 18.55
CA LEU A 82 -3.69 -0.49 18.83
C LEU A 82 -3.44 -1.48 17.68
N VAL A 83 -3.08 -2.71 18.03
CA VAL A 83 -2.73 -3.78 17.09
C VAL A 83 -3.84 -4.84 17.09
N PRO A 84 -4.31 -5.31 15.93
CA PRO A 84 -5.33 -6.35 15.87
C PRO A 84 -4.90 -7.66 16.54
N ASP A 85 -5.84 -8.36 17.17
CA ASP A 85 -5.62 -9.62 17.92
C ASP A 85 -4.94 -10.73 17.09
N ASN A 86 -5.13 -10.71 15.78
CA ASN A 86 -4.64 -11.72 14.84
C ASN A 86 -3.41 -11.28 14.05
N VAL A 87 -2.70 -10.26 14.52
CA VAL A 87 -1.50 -9.73 13.88
C VAL A 87 -0.31 -9.85 14.82
N TYR A 88 0.77 -10.44 14.32
CA TYR A 88 2.07 -10.36 14.98
C TYR A 88 2.81 -9.12 14.49
N LEU A 89 3.28 -8.31 15.44
CA LEU A 89 4.05 -7.10 15.19
C LEU A 89 5.53 -7.34 15.57
N ILE A 90 6.44 -7.08 14.65
CA ILE A 90 7.88 -7.17 14.89
C ILE A 90 8.51 -5.78 14.70
N PRO A 91 9.05 -5.14 15.75
CA PRO A 91 9.66 -3.83 15.64
C PRO A 91 10.96 -3.89 14.83
N ILE A 92 11.09 -2.99 13.86
CA ILE A 92 12.30 -2.84 13.06
C ILE A 92 13.27 -1.98 13.88
N LYS A 93 14.23 -2.63 14.54
CA LYS A 93 15.17 -1.98 15.48
C LYS A 93 16.20 -1.05 14.83
N LYS A 94 16.33 -1.10 13.50
CA LYS A 94 17.09 -0.12 12.72
C LYS A 94 16.08 0.77 12.00
N THR A 95 15.76 1.90 12.60
CA THR A 95 15.07 2.98 11.87
C THR A 95 16.11 3.63 10.96
N SER A 96 16.44 2.98 9.84
CA SER A 96 17.11 3.67 8.75
C SER A 96 16.06 4.39 7.94
N LEU A 97 16.28 5.68 7.74
CA LEU A 97 15.56 6.43 6.75
C LEU A 97 16.13 6.03 5.39
N ASP A 98 15.48 5.06 4.75
CA ASP A 98 15.98 4.47 3.51
C ASP A 98 15.78 5.43 2.36
N ARG A 99 16.90 5.84 1.75
CA ARG A 99 16.93 6.74 0.59
C ARG A 99 17.31 5.95 -0.65
N THR A 100 16.45 6.00 -1.65
CA THR A 100 16.68 5.35 -2.93
C THR A 100 16.44 6.33 -4.06
N SER A 101 17.42 6.43 -4.96
CA SER A 101 17.27 7.10 -6.25
C SER A 101 17.36 6.07 -7.36
N SER A 102 16.34 6.01 -8.21
CA SER A 102 16.23 5.06 -9.32
C SER A 102 15.97 5.81 -10.62
N VAL A 103 16.62 5.39 -11.70
CA VAL A 103 16.37 5.89 -13.05
C VAL A 103 15.70 4.78 -13.84
N PHE A 104 14.63 5.11 -14.55
CA PHE A 104 13.95 4.23 -15.50
C PHE A 104 14.08 4.83 -16.88
N ASN A 105 14.83 4.15 -17.74
CA ASN A 105 15.07 4.57 -19.11
C ASN A 105 13.93 4.18 -20.04
N SER A 106 13.11 3.23 -19.61
CA SER A 106 11.94 2.75 -20.34
C SER A 106 10.74 2.58 -19.41
N PHE A 107 9.54 2.63 -20.00
CA PHE A 107 8.31 2.32 -19.28
C PHE A 107 8.30 0.86 -18.78
N ASP A 108 8.90 -0.07 -19.52
CA ASP A 108 8.98 -1.49 -19.16
C ASP A 108 9.79 -1.73 -17.87
N GLU A 109 10.90 -1.01 -17.68
CA GLU A 109 11.67 -1.06 -16.42
C GLU A 109 10.83 -0.59 -15.23
N PHE A 110 10.15 0.55 -15.38
CA PHE A 110 9.25 1.06 -14.35
C PHE A 110 8.09 0.09 -14.09
N LYS A 111 7.49 -0.45 -15.16
CA LYS A 111 6.40 -1.42 -15.10
C LYS A 111 6.80 -2.65 -14.29
N SER A 112 8.01 -3.17 -14.52
CA SER A 112 8.56 -4.31 -13.78
C SER A 112 8.61 -4.03 -12.27
N LEU A 113 9.06 -2.84 -11.86
CA LEU A 113 9.03 -2.43 -10.45
C LEU A 113 7.59 -2.36 -9.91
N ALA A 114 6.69 -1.69 -10.64
CA ALA A 114 5.29 -1.53 -10.23
C ALA A 114 4.56 -2.87 -10.08
N SER A 115 4.86 -3.83 -10.96
CA SER A 115 4.33 -5.19 -10.89
C SER A 115 4.87 -5.96 -9.69
N ASN A 116 6.02 -5.59 -9.13
CA ASN A 116 6.65 -6.26 -7.98
C ASN A 116 6.29 -5.68 -6.61
N LYS A 117 5.29 -4.78 -6.54
CA LYS A 117 4.78 -4.28 -5.24
C LYS A 117 4.22 -5.37 -4.34
N LEU A 118 3.61 -6.41 -4.92
CA LEU A 118 3.18 -7.61 -4.23
C LEU A 118 4.07 -8.80 -4.63
N THR A 119 4.70 -9.42 -3.63
CA THR A 119 5.40 -10.69 -3.78
C THR A 119 4.47 -11.85 -3.42
N ILE A 120 4.39 -12.88 -4.25
CA ILE A 120 3.53 -14.04 -3.96
C ILE A 120 4.34 -15.13 -3.26
N SER A 121 3.85 -15.58 -2.11
CA SER A 121 4.47 -16.69 -1.36
C SER A 121 4.04 -18.05 -1.91
N GLY A 122 4.99 -18.99 -2.07
CA GLY A 122 4.77 -20.37 -2.55
C GLY A 122 5.46 -20.68 -3.89
N SER A 123 5.89 -21.94 -4.11
CA SER A 123 6.71 -22.33 -5.28
C SER A 123 5.93 -22.68 -6.55
N ALA A 124 4.61 -22.83 -6.48
CA ALA A 124 3.76 -23.23 -7.61
C ALA A 124 3.07 -22.05 -8.33
N SER A 125 3.22 -20.83 -7.83
CA SER A 125 2.41 -19.64 -8.17
C SER A 125 2.99 -18.69 -9.21
N ALA A 126 4.22 -18.92 -9.70
CA ALA A 126 4.81 -18.10 -10.76
C ALA A 126 4.00 -18.16 -12.08
N LYS A 127 3.13 -19.16 -12.26
CA LYS A 127 2.22 -19.28 -13.41
C LYS A 127 0.93 -18.43 -13.30
N GLY A 128 0.68 -17.76 -12.17
CA GLY A 128 -0.55 -17.01 -11.93
C GLY A 128 -0.37 -15.52 -11.64
N LYS A 129 0.86 -15.04 -11.43
CA LYS A 129 1.14 -13.60 -11.45
C LYS A 129 1.19 -13.20 -12.92
N GLY A 130 0.09 -12.64 -13.42
CA GLY A 130 -0.01 -12.26 -14.82
C GLY A 130 1.06 -11.22 -15.17
N SER A 131 1.60 -11.28 -16.37
CA SER A 131 2.40 -10.18 -16.96
C SER A 131 1.66 -8.83 -16.93
N ALA A 132 0.34 -8.87 -16.74
CA ALA A 132 -0.56 -7.76 -16.55
C ALA A 132 -0.57 -7.14 -15.14
N SER A 133 0.14 -7.68 -14.14
CA SER A 133 0.21 -7.07 -12.79
C SER A 133 0.46 -5.57 -12.87
N ALA A 134 -0.22 -4.78 -12.04
CA ALA A 134 -0.16 -3.34 -11.93
C ALA A 134 -0.53 -2.54 -13.20
N SER A 135 -0.98 -3.17 -14.28
CA SER A 135 -1.13 -2.52 -15.59
C SER A 135 -2.23 -1.47 -15.64
N PHE A 136 -3.18 -1.54 -14.71
CA PHE A 136 -4.28 -0.60 -14.56
C PHE A 136 -4.12 0.28 -13.32
N SER A 137 -2.98 0.18 -12.63
CA SER A 137 -2.70 1.07 -11.50
C SER A 137 -2.55 2.51 -11.97
N ARG A 138 -3.06 3.46 -11.19
CA ARG A 138 -2.95 4.89 -11.48
C ARG A 138 -1.51 5.33 -11.74
N GLU A 139 -0.56 4.83 -10.93
CA GLU A 139 0.86 5.13 -11.10
C GLU A 139 1.41 4.62 -12.43
N THR A 140 0.98 3.43 -12.86
CA THR A 140 1.39 2.87 -14.17
C THR A 140 0.79 3.67 -15.31
N SER A 141 -0.50 3.97 -15.28
CA SER A 141 -1.18 4.76 -16.31
C SER A 141 -0.57 6.17 -16.45
N ASP A 142 -0.42 6.87 -15.33
CA ASP A 142 0.16 8.21 -15.29
C ASP A 142 1.60 8.16 -15.83
N THR A 143 2.41 7.18 -15.41
CA THR A 143 3.80 7.08 -15.87
C THR A 143 3.87 6.76 -17.36
N LYS A 144 3.06 5.81 -17.84
CA LYS A 144 2.98 5.43 -19.26
C LYS A 144 2.69 6.62 -20.15
N GLU A 145 1.69 7.42 -19.78
CA GLU A 145 1.28 8.61 -20.52
C GLU A 145 2.45 9.59 -20.71
N HIS A 146 3.26 9.81 -19.67
CA HIS A 146 4.36 10.78 -19.72
C HIS A 146 5.55 10.25 -20.50
N PHE A 147 5.89 8.96 -20.36
CA PHE A 147 6.90 8.30 -21.19
C PHE A 147 6.58 8.44 -22.68
N ILE A 148 5.33 8.22 -23.08
CA ILE A 148 4.90 8.27 -24.49
C ILE A 148 4.82 9.71 -25.00
N LYS A 149 4.10 10.59 -24.30
CA LYS A 149 3.81 11.95 -24.81
C LYS A 149 5.04 12.84 -24.92
N THR A 150 6.03 12.61 -24.07
CA THR A 150 7.16 13.54 -23.91
C THR A 150 8.52 12.90 -24.17
N GLU A 151 8.55 11.62 -24.58
CA GLU A 151 9.77 10.85 -24.82
C GLU A 151 10.76 10.99 -23.67
N SER A 152 10.29 10.79 -22.44
CA SER A 152 11.07 11.07 -21.23
C SER A 152 11.70 9.82 -20.63
N ILE A 153 12.72 10.02 -19.79
CA ILE A 153 13.14 9.11 -18.73
C ILE A 153 12.43 9.49 -17.42
N LEU A 154 12.33 8.55 -16.49
CA LEU A 154 11.82 8.82 -15.13
C LEU A 154 12.95 8.67 -14.12
N LEU A 155 13.21 9.72 -13.36
CA LEU A 155 13.95 9.63 -12.10
C LEU A 155 12.94 9.55 -10.95
N GLN A 156 13.09 8.55 -10.09
CA GLN A 156 12.33 8.40 -8.87
C GLN A 156 13.25 8.48 -7.67
N ASN A 157 13.03 9.49 -6.82
CA ASN A 157 13.61 9.55 -5.49
C ASN A 157 12.58 9.09 -4.48
N LYS A 158 13.01 8.24 -3.54
CA LYS A 158 12.16 7.69 -2.50
C LYS A 158 12.84 7.82 -1.14
N LEU A 159 12.06 8.27 -0.17
CA LEU A 159 12.43 8.32 1.23
C LEU A 159 11.44 7.48 2.02
N SER A 160 11.89 6.41 2.66
CA SER A 160 11.04 5.45 3.36
C SER A 160 11.42 5.35 4.84
N TYR A 161 10.45 5.57 5.73
CA TYR A 161 10.55 5.26 7.16
C TYR A 161 9.80 3.96 7.43
N MET A 162 10.50 2.92 7.92
CA MET A 162 9.91 1.61 8.22
C MET A 162 9.87 1.39 9.73
N ALA A 163 8.69 1.13 10.28
CA ALA A 163 8.50 1.01 11.73
C ALA A 163 8.42 -0.46 12.19
N TYR A 164 7.63 -1.26 11.48
CA TYR A 164 7.26 -2.60 11.93
C TYR A 164 7.04 -3.56 10.77
N ASP A 165 7.39 -4.83 10.98
CA ASP A 165 6.90 -5.92 10.13
C ASP A 165 5.63 -6.53 10.72
N PHE A 166 4.62 -6.68 9.87
CA PHE A 166 3.32 -7.24 10.18
C PHE A 166 3.22 -8.66 9.61
N ILE A 167 2.76 -9.60 10.43
CA ILE A 167 2.42 -10.95 10.00
C ILE A 167 0.98 -11.25 10.41
N GLY A 168 0.09 -11.30 9.43
CA GLY A 168 -1.32 -11.64 9.62
C GLY A 168 -1.50 -13.14 9.83
N ASN A 169 -2.29 -13.51 10.84
CA ASN A 169 -2.60 -14.89 11.19
C ASN A 169 -4.06 -15.23 10.86
N ALA A 170 -4.28 -16.02 9.81
CA ALA A 170 -5.61 -16.50 9.42
C ALA A 170 -6.26 -17.41 10.49
N HIS A 171 -5.49 -17.98 11.43
CA HIS A 171 -6.04 -18.77 12.54
C HIS A 171 -6.88 -17.92 13.51
N GLY A 172 -6.69 -16.60 13.51
CA GLY A 172 -7.57 -15.66 14.22
C GLY A 172 -8.97 -15.54 13.63
N GLY A 173 -9.23 -16.22 12.50
CA GLY A 173 -10.52 -16.26 11.82
C GLY A 173 -10.54 -15.44 10.53
N LEU A 174 -11.52 -15.77 9.68
CA LEU A 174 -11.82 -15.03 8.46
C LEU A 174 -12.94 -14.03 8.72
N ASP A 175 -12.97 -12.97 7.91
CA ASP A 175 -14.04 -11.99 7.92
C ASP A 175 -15.40 -12.64 7.64
N GLU A 176 -16.44 -12.19 8.35
CA GLU A 176 -17.78 -12.78 8.26
C GLU A 176 -18.44 -12.50 6.91
N GLY A 177 -18.17 -11.33 6.32
CA GLY A 177 -18.56 -10.99 4.96
C GLY A 177 -17.92 -11.92 3.94
N PHE A 178 -16.61 -12.18 4.08
CA PHE A 178 -15.90 -13.12 3.20
C PHE A 178 -16.46 -14.54 3.32
N ILE A 179 -16.64 -15.05 4.54
CA ILE A 179 -17.23 -16.37 4.79
C ILE A 179 -18.61 -16.49 4.14
N ARG A 180 -19.47 -15.47 4.32
CA ARG A 180 -20.83 -15.46 3.76
C ARG A 180 -20.80 -15.56 2.24
N ARG A 181 -19.95 -14.78 1.56
CA ARG A 181 -19.82 -14.84 0.09
C ARG A 181 -19.35 -16.20 -0.41
N VAL A 182 -18.39 -16.83 0.27
CA VAL A 182 -17.94 -18.17 -0.11
C VAL A 182 -19.04 -19.22 0.13
N LYS A 183 -19.83 -19.09 1.20
CA LYS A 183 -21.01 -19.95 1.45
C LYS A 183 -22.10 -19.79 0.38
N GLU A 184 -22.33 -18.59 -0.13
CA GLU A 184 -23.26 -18.35 -1.25
C GLU A 184 -22.85 -19.13 -2.51
N ILE A 185 -21.54 -19.17 -2.82
CA ILE A 185 -21.00 -19.99 -3.93
C ILE A 185 -21.24 -21.48 -3.64
N ALA A 186 -20.89 -21.94 -2.44
CA ALA A 186 -21.06 -23.34 -2.03
C ALA A 186 -22.53 -23.81 -2.11
N MET A 187 -23.46 -22.94 -1.72
CA MET A 187 -24.90 -23.17 -1.84
C MET A 187 -25.32 -23.30 -3.31
N ALA A 188 -24.89 -22.38 -4.18
CA ALA A 188 -25.19 -22.46 -5.61
C ALA A 188 -24.63 -23.74 -6.26
N VAL A 189 -23.42 -24.18 -5.87
CA VAL A 189 -22.84 -25.46 -6.31
C VAL A 189 -23.69 -26.64 -5.84
N LYS A 190 -24.09 -26.67 -4.56
CA LYS A 190 -24.92 -27.74 -4.00
C LYS A 190 -26.28 -27.85 -4.70
N GLU A 191 -26.85 -26.72 -5.10
CA GLU A 191 -28.13 -26.64 -5.82
C GLU A 191 -28.00 -26.91 -7.34
N GLY A 192 -26.80 -27.20 -7.85
CA GLY A 192 -26.57 -27.41 -9.28
C GLY A 192 -26.68 -26.15 -10.15
N LYS A 193 -26.71 -24.96 -9.54
CA LYS A 193 -26.87 -23.66 -10.23
C LYS A 193 -25.53 -23.15 -10.74
N LYS A 194 -25.00 -23.78 -11.80
CA LYS A 194 -23.64 -23.51 -12.34
C LYS A 194 -23.38 -22.04 -12.68
N LEU A 195 -24.26 -21.40 -13.46
CA LEU A 195 -24.09 -19.99 -13.86
C LEU A 195 -24.09 -19.03 -12.65
N LYS A 196 -24.96 -19.30 -11.67
CA LYS A 196 -25.00 -18.53 -10.42
C LYS A 196 -23.70 -18.70 -9.63
N ALA A 197 -23.19 -19.93 -9.51
CA ALA A 197 -21.95 -20.21 -8.80
C ALA A 197 -20.76 -19.50 -9.45
N GLN A 198 -20.68 -19.51 -10.78
CA GLN A 198 -19.64 -18.80 -11.53
C GLN A 198 -19.74 -17.28 -11.32
N PHE A 199 -20.92 -16.69 -11.50
CA PHE A 199 -21.13 -15.26 -11.28
C PHE A 199 -20.76 -14.83 -9.85
N LEU A 200 -21.11 -15.63 -8.84
CA LEU A 200 -20.75 -15.34 -7.45
C LEU A 200 -19.23 -15.44 -7.21
N ALA A 201 -18.54 -16.36 -7.89
CA ALA A 201 -17.08 -16.45 -7.81
C ALA A 201 -16.39 -15.25 -8.48
N GLU A 202 -16.88 -14.79 -9.63
CA GLU A 202 -16.41 -13.57 -10.29
C GLU A 202 -16.63 -12.33 -9.40
N ASN A 203 -17.80 -12.22 -8.76
CA ASN A 203 -18.06 -11.15 -7.79
C ASN A 203 -17.18 -11.24 -6.54
N LEU A 204 -16.80 -12.44 -6.09
CA LEU A 204 -15.87 -12.59 -4.98
C LEU A 204 -14.51 -11.98 -5.35
N VAL A 205 -14.00 -12.27 -6.55
CA VAL A 205 -12.74 -11.69 -7.06
C VAL A 205 -12.85 -10.17 -7.21
N ALA A 206 -13.96 -9.66 -7.74
CA ALA A 206 -14.15 -8.21 -7.88
C ALA A 206 -14.17 -7.47 -6.53
N ASN A 207 -14.71 -8.09 -5.46
CA ASN A 207 -14.84 -7.45 -4.15
C ASN A 207 -13.62 -7.65 -3.24
N TYR A 208 -12.93 -8.79 -3.33
CA TYR A 208 -11.82 -9.15 -2.44
C TYR A 208 -10.47 -9.22 -3.18
N GLY A 209 -10.44 -8.87 -4.47
CA GLY A 209 -9.24 -8.91 -5.29
C GLY A 209 -8.80 -10.32 -5.69
N THR A 210 -7.62 -10.41 -6.26
CA THR A 210 -7.02 -11.69 -6.71
C THR A 210 -6.15 -12.32 -5.62
N HIS A 211 -5.68 -11.52 -4.68
CA HIS A 211 -4.77 -11.92 -3.61
C HIS A 211 -5.23 -11.42 -2.25
N VAL A 212 -4.59 -11.96 -1.21
CA VAL A 212 -4.69 -11.47 0.16
C VAL A 212 -3.29 -11.16 0.67
N ILE A 213 -3.11 -10.00 1.28
CA ILE A 213 -1.83 -9.62 1.89
C ILE A 213 -1.75 -10.28 3.25
N HIS A 214 -0.70 -11.06 3.51
CA HIS A 214 -0.52 -11.75 4.80
C HIS A 214 0.75 -11.34 5.53
N LYS A 215 1.68 -10.67 4.85
CA LYS A 215 2.79 -9.95 5.48
C LYS A 215 3.00 -8.62 4.77
N ALA A 216 3.41 -7.62 5.52
CA ALA A 216 3.80 -6.32 4.98
C ALA A 216 4.68 -5.60 6.00
N THR A 217 5.42 -4.60 5.54
CA THR A 217 6.13 -3.67 6.41
C THR A 217 5.27 -2.41 6.56
N ALA A 218 4.95 -2.01 7.78
CA ALA A 218 4.29 -0.74 8.07
C ALA A 218 5.31 0.40 7.97
N ALA A 219 5.06 1.32 7.06
CA ALA A 219 5.99 2.37 6.70
C ALA A 219 5.28 3.68 6.32
N ALA A 220 6.06 4.74 6.19
CA ALA A 220 5.69 5.97 5.53
C ALA A 220 6.71 6.27 4.42
N GLU A 221 6.24 6.61 3.23
CA GLU A 221 7.11 6.92 2.10
C GLU A 221 6.82 8.31 1.54
N ILE A 222 7.86 9.00 1.10
CA ILE A 222 7.76 10.18 0.23
C ILE A 222 8.43 9.83 -1.08
N VAL A 223 7.71 10.02 -2.17
CA VAL A 223 8.14 9.65 -3.51
C VAL A 223 8.09 10.90 -4.38
N GLN A 224 9.24 11.23 -4.96
CA GLN A 224 9.38 12.27 -5.98
C GLN A 224 9.64 11.60 -7.32
N ASN A 225 8.85 11.96 -8.33
CA ASN A 225 9.02 11.53 -9.71
C ASN A 225 9.33 12.75 -10.58
N ILE A 226 10.42 12.68 -11.33
CA ILE A 226 10.85 13.72 -12.27
C ILE A 226 10.95 13.08 -13.65
N PHE A 227 10.18 13.60 -14.60
CA PHE A 227 10.25 13.20 -16.01
C PHE A 227 11.16 14.15 -16.76
N ILE A 228 12.20 13.63 -17.39
CA ILE A 228 13.21 14.40 -18.12
C ILE A 228 13.15 13.99 -19.58
N LYS A 229 12.96 14.96 -20.49
CA LYS A 229 12.94 14.69 -21.93
C LYS A 229 14.26 14.05 -22.38
N LYS A 230 14.20 12.98 -23.15
CA LYS A 230 15.40 12.37 -23.77
C LYS A 230 15.96 13.34 -24.82
N THR A 231 17.23 13.67 -24.70
CA THR A 231 18.03 14.41 -25.70
C THR A 231 19.30 13.59 -25.98
N GLU A 232 20.05 13.94 -27.02
CA GLU A 232 21.31 13.25 -27.38
C GLU A 232 22.33 13.23 -26.23
N GLU A 233 22.30 14.23 -25.35
CA GLU A 233 23.15 14.37 -24.16
C GLU A 233 22.82 13.33 -23.07
N TYR A 234 21.58 12.84 -23.03
CA TYR A 234 21.08 11.91 -22.01
C TYR A 234 21.19 10.42 -22.40
N LYS A 235 21.92 10.11 -23.48
CA LYS A 235 22.10 8.72 -23.97
C LYS A 235 23.30 7.98 -23.37
N GLY A 236 24.27 8.66 -22.75
CA GLY A 236 25.48 8.05 -22.19
C GLY A 236 25.36 7.63 -20.71
N GLU A 237 25.87 6.44 -20.35
CA GLU A 237 25.83 5.91 -18.96
C GLU A 237 26.50 6.84 -17.92
N LYS A 238 27.61 7.50 -18.31
CA LYS A 238 28.34 8.42 -17.43
C LYS A 238 27.51 9.67 -17.08
N HIS A 239 26.87 10.28 -18.08
CA HIS A 239 25.96 11.42 -17.88
C HIS A 239 24.77 11.04 -17.01
N MET A 240 24.20 9.84 -17.19
CA MET A 240 23.07 9.39 -16.37
C MET A 240 23.42 9.25 -14.89
N THR A 241 24.65 8.83 -14.60
CA THR A 241 25.16 8.72 -13.22
C THR A 241 25.33 10.10 -12.58
N GLU A 242 25.86 11.07 -13.33
CA GLU A 242 26.04 12.46 -12.88
C GLU A 242 24.69 13.15 -12.63
N ILE A 243 23.72 12.97 -13.53
CA ILE A 243 22.34 13.48 -13.39
C ILE A 243 21.65 12.87 -12.18
N LYS A 244 21.76 11.54 -12.00
CA LYS A 244 21.22 10.84 -10.84
C LYS A 244 21.80 11.42 -9.54
N ALA A 245 23.10 11.66 -9.49
CA ALA A 245 23.76 12.23 -8.31
C ALA A 245 23.33 13.68 -8.05
N GLY A 246 23.26 14.53 -9.09
CA GLY A 246 22.84 15.93 -8.97
C GLY A 246 21.40 16.08 -8.49
N LEU A 247 20.48 15.30 -9.06
CA LEU A 247 19.06 15.34 -8.68
C LEU A 247 18.76 14.65 -7.35
N ALA A 248 19.54 13.64 -6.96
CA ALA A 248 19.47 13.10 -5.60
C ALA A 248 19.89 14.16 -4.57
N ALA A 249 20.96 14.91 -4.85
CA ALA A 249 21.39 16.01 -3.99
C ALA A 249 20.37 17.16 -3.94
N GLU A 250 19.68 17.45 -5.06
CA GLU A 250 18.57 18.41 -5.08
C GLU A 250 17.38 17.93 -4.25
N PHE A 251 16.98 16.66 -4.40
CA PHE A 251 15.92 16.08 -3.57
C PHE A 251 16.29 16.17 -2.10
N ASP A 252 17.55 15.95 -1.73
CA ASP A 252 18.01 16.09 -0.35
C ASP A 252 17.95 17.55 0.14
N GLY A 253 18.37 18.50 -0.68
CA GLY A 253 18.25 19.93 -0.35
C GLY A 253 16.80 20.36 -0.14
N GLN A 254 15.89 19.92 -1.02
CA GLN A 254 14.45 20.18 -0.93
C GLN A 254 13.80 19.45 0.25
N ALA A 255 14.17 18.19 0.45
CA ALA A 255 13.63 17.31 1.46
C ALA A 255 14.09 17.68 2.85
N TYR A 256 15.20 18.39 3.11
CA TYR A 256 15.67 18.71 4.48
C TYR A 256 15.83 20.21 4.75
N GLY A 257 15.31 21.08 3.87
CA GLY A 257 15.12 22.49 4.19
C GLY A 257 16.42 23.28 4.33
N GLY A 258 17.42 22.91 3.56
CA GLY A 258 18.73 23.54 3.59
C GLY A 258 19.22 23.78 2.18
N GLY A 259 19.39 25.05 1.81
CA GLY A 259 20.38 25.48 0.82
C GLY A 259 21.83 25.21 1.27
N GLY A 260 22.07 24.17 2.05
CA GLY A 260 23.33 23.85 2.73
C GLY A 260 23.60 22.35 2.70
N SER A 261 24.40 21.94 1.71
CA SER A 261 25.44 20.91 1.81
C SER A 261 25.27 19.86 2.92
N VAL A 262 24.52 18.80 2.64
CA VAL A 262 24.83 17.49 3.23
C VAL A 262 26.08 16.96 2.52
N GLY A 263 27.25 17.22 3.12
CA GLY A 263 28.45 16.39 3.01
C GLY A 263 28.86 15.84 1.63
N VAL A 264 28.69 16.59 0.54
CA VAL A 264 29.46 16.37 -0.69
C VAL A 264 30.63 17.34 -0.65
N GLU A 265 31.66 16.99 0.11
CA GLU A 265 32.97 17.59 -0.10
C GLU A 265 33.40 17.24 -1.53
N ASN A 266 33.63 18.26 -2.36
CA ASN A 266 34.18 18.22 -3.72
C ASN A 266 33.26 17.75 -4.86
N LYS A 267 32.32 18.60 -5.29
CA LYS A 267 31.85 18.58 -6.70
C LYS A 267 31.84 19.99 -7.28
N ASN A 268 32.48 20.13 -8.44
CA ASN A 268 32.76 21.41 -9.11
C ASN A 268 31.47 22.20 -9.41
N GLU A 269 31.55 23.53 -9.40
CA GLU A 269 30.42 24.44 -9.70
C GLU A 269 29.69 24.18 -11.04
N ASN A 270 30.30 23.43 -11.96
CA ASN A 270 29.68 22.99 -13.21
C ASN A 270 28.62 21.88 -13.00
N GLU A 271 28.81 20.95 -12.06
CA GLU A 271 27.85 19.87 -11.78
C GLU A 271 26.54 20.40 -11.15
N LYS A 272 26.62 21.54 -10.46
CA LYS A 272 25.47 22.23 -9.87
C LYS A 272 24.68 23.09 -10.87
N LYS A 273 25.30 23.47 -11.99
CA LYS A 273 24.69 24.28 -13.06
C LYS A 273 23.99 23.43 -14.11
N GLU A 274 24.49 22.22 -14.40
CA GLU A 274 23.80 21.24 -15.25
C GLU A 274 22.52 20.70 -14.60
N SER A 275 22.48 20.55 -13.27
CA SER A 275 21.31 20.05 -12.55
C SER A 275 20.10 20.99 -12.56
N THR A 276 20.30 22.30 -12.71
CA THR A 276 19.21 23.31 -12.74
C THR A 276 18.62 23.59 -14.11
N ASN A 277 19.24 23.09 -15.19
CA ASN A 277 18.79 23.26 -16.58
C ASN A 277 18.17 21.97 -17.14
N THR A 278 17.67 21.08 -16.27
CA THR A 278 17.04 19.85 -16.73
C THR A 278 15.78 20.18 -17.52
N SER A 279 15.68 19.63 -18.74
CA SER A 279 14.49 19.62 -19.60
C SER A 279 13.36 18.77 -19.01
N SER A 280 13.01 19.05 -17.74
CA SER A 280 11.97 18.34 -17.02
C SER A 280 10.62 18.69 -17.64
N THR A 281 9.86 17.66 -18.00
CA THR A 281 8.54 17.80 -18.63
C THR A 281 7.42 17.66 -17.62
N LYS A 282 7.70 17.01 -16.48
CA LYS A 282 6.81 16.91 -15.33
C LYS A 282 7.58 16.62 -14.05
N TYR A 283 7.06 17.16 -12.96
CA TYR A 283 7.54 16.94 -11.60
C TYR A 283 6.36 16.62 -10.69
N THR A 284 6.46 15.57 -9.88
CA THR A 284 5.47 15.27 -8.83
C THR A 284 6.14 14.83 -7.55
N ILE A 285 5.62 15.28 -6.41
CA ILE A 285 5.91 14.73 -5.09
C ILE A 285 4.60 14.25 -4.47
N HIS A 286 4.61 13.05 -3.92
CA HIS A 286 3.50 12.52 -3.15
C HIS A 286 4.00 11.76 -1.92
N ASN A 287 3.24 11.82 -0.84
CA ASN A 287 3.44 10.99 0.34
C ASN A 287 2.52 9.75 0.30
N ARG A 288 2.99 8.62 0.81
CA ARG A 288 2.23 7.39 1.03
C ARG A 288 2.32 7.06 2.51
N GLY A 289 1.21 7.20 3.24
CA GLY A 289 1.27 7.35 4.69
C GLY A 289 2.03 8.64 5.08
N GLY A 290 2.52 8.73 6.31
CA GLY A 290 3.39 9.83 6.69
C GLY A 290 2.68 11.19 6.83
N PRO A 291 3.46 12.26 7.05
CA PRO A 291 2.92 13.61 7.16
C PRO A 291 2.49 14.07 5.77
N HIS A 292 1.46 14.93 5.71
CA HIS A 292 1.01 15.49 4.44
C HIS A 292 2.16 16.23 3.73
N VAL A 293 2.30 16.05 2.42
CA VAL A 293 3.39 16.63 1.62
C VAL A 293 3.53 18.15 1.76
N ASN A 294 2.44 18.87 2.06
CA ASN A 294 2.45 20.32 2.31
C ASN A 294 3.19 20.75 3.58
N ARG A 295 3.54 19.80 4.46
CA ARG A 295 4.42 20.03 5.61
C ARG A 295 5.91 19.99 5.24
N VAL A 296 6.24 19.52 4.04
CA VAL A 296 7.56 19.66 3.43
C VAL A 296 7.67 21.08 2.86
N GLY A 297 7.65 22.06 3.76
CA GLY A 297 7.91 23.46 3.42
C GLY A 297 9.41 23.71 3.25
N ALA A 298 9.80 24.98 3.16
CA ALA A 298 11.20 25.42 3.06
C ALA A 298 12.09 24.97 4.25
N ALA A 299 11.50 24.50 5.35
CA ALA A 299 12.20 23.99 6.53
C ALA A 299 12.60 22.51 6.44
N GLY A 300 12.15 21.78 5.41
CA GLY A 300 12.50 20.38 5.22
C GLY A 300 11.72 19.39 6.08
N LEU A 301 11.82 18.12 5.71
CA LEU A 301 11.52 16.93 6.47
C LEU A 301 12.57 16.75 7.56
N THR A 302 12.10 16.47 8.76
CA THR A 302 12.93 15.94 9.83
C THR A 302 12.54 14.49 10.07
N GLU A 303 13.44 13.68 10.64
CA GLU A 303 13.11 12.32 11.06
C GLU A 303 11.89 12.29 12.00
N ALA A 304 11.76 13.30 12.87
CA ALA A 304 10.61 13.48 13.74
C ALA A 304 9.29 13.72 12.97
N MET A 305 9.33 14.29 11.77
CA MET A 305 8.15 14.44 10.91
C MET A 305 7.74 13.12 10.24
N MET A 306 8.68 12.19 10.07
CA MET A 306 8.43 10.84 9.54
C MET A 306 8.01 9.84 10.64
N HIS A 307 8.21 10.19 11.91
CA HIS A 307 7.68 9.45 13.06
C HIS A 307 6.17 9.71 13.16
N VAL A 308 5.39 8.96 12.39
CA VAL A 308 4.01 9.34 12.03
C VAL A 308 2.88 8.48 12.57
N ASP A 309 1.75 9.17 12.73
CA ASP A 309 0.42 8.68 13.09
C ASP A 309 -0.31 7.87 11.99
N ASN A 310 0.26 7.74 10.78
CA ASN A 310 -0.40 7.06 9.65
C ASN A 310 0.59 6.23 8.83
N LEU A 311 0.68 4.94 9.15
CA LEU A 311 1.53 3.98 8.46
C LEU A 311 0.71 3.22 7.40
N ILE A 312 1.37 2.90 6.30
CA ILE A 312 0.83 2.07 5.22
C ILE A 312 1.62 0.76 5.08
N GLY A 313 1.02 -0.26 4.46
CA GLY A 313 1.73 -1.48 4.09
C GLY A 313 2.58 -1.34 2.83
N ILE A 314 3.89 -1.49 2.95
CA ILE A 314 4.84 -1.68 1.85
C ILE A 314 5.46 -3.08 1.91
N ASN A 315 6.32 -3.43 0.95
CA ASN A 315 7.01 -4.74 0.89
C ASN A 315 6.04 -5.92 1.11
N GLN A 316 4.91 -5.87 0.41
CA GLN A 316 3.79 -6.74 0.68
C GLN A 316 4.09 -8.16 0.18
N ILE A 317 3.71 -9.15 0.98
CA ILE A 317 3.72 -10.56 0.62
C ILE A 317 2.31 -11.12 0.68
N GLY A 318 1.85 -11.62 -0.46
CA GLY A 318 0.51 -12.14 -0.65
C GLY A 318 0.43 -13.65 -0.83
N LYS A 319 -0.80 -14.13 -0.81
CA LYS A 319 -1.25 -15.44 -1.31
C LYS A 319 -2.41 -15.23 -2.24
N PHE A 320 -2.69 -16.19 -3.12
CA PHE A 320 -3.91 -16.10 -3.92
C PHE A 320 -5.15 -16.22 -3.05
N LEU A 321 -6.23 -15.54 -3.44
CA LEU A 321 -7.48 -15.59 -2.70
C LEU A 321 -8.05 -17.02 -2.63
N TYR A 322 -7.90 -17.81 -3.70
CA TYR A 322 -8.37 -19.19 -3.76
C TYR A 322 -7.67 -20.12 -2.74
N ASP A 323 -6.46 -19.76 -2.26
CA ASP A 323 -5.73 -20.54 -1.26
C ASP A 323 -6.35 -20.43 0.14
N LEU A 324 -7.21 -19.43 0.38
CA LEU A 324 -7.93 -19.27 1.65
C LEU A 324 -9.28 -20.01 1.68
N ILE A 325 -9.80 -20.46 0.54
CA ILE A 325 -11.09 -21.18 0.48
C ILE A 325 -11.12 -22.42 1.39
N PRO A 326 -10.05 -23.25 1.48
CA PRO A 326 -10.03 -24.38 2.41
C PRO A 326 -10.18 -23.99 3.89
N ALA A 327 -9.83 -22.75 4.28
CA ALA A 327 -9.95 -22.26 5.65
C ALA A 327 -11.38 -21.79 6.00
N VAL A 328 -12.27 -21.65 5.01
CA VAL A 328 -13.66 -21.25 5.25
C VAL A 328 -14.44 -22.39 5.92
N PRO A 329 -15.19 -22.14 7.01
CA PRO A 329 -15.92 -23.16 7.75
C PRO A 329 -17.19 -23.61 6.99
N LEU A 330 -16.99 -24.50 6.02
CA LEU A 330 -18.02 -25.13 5.18
C LEU A 330 -18.38 -26.54 5.68
N LYS A 331 -18.60 -26.72 6.98
CA LYS A 331 -18.78 -28.06 7.60
C LYS A 331 -19.98 -28.83 7.03
N GLU A 332 -21.01 -28.09 6.61
CA GLU A 332 -22.27 -28.57 6.06
C GLU A 332 -22.21 -29.01 4.58
N TYR A 333 -21.05 -28.85 3.92
CA TYR A 333 -20.86 -29.17 2.51
C TYR A 333 -19.90 -30.36 2.30
N SER A 334 -20.15 -31.13 1.24
CA SER A 334 -19.32 -32.28 0.86
C SER A 334 -17.88 -31.85 0.49
N ARG A 335 -16.93 -32.79 0.55
CA ARG A 335 -15.54 -32.56 0.08
C ARG A 335 -15.51 -32.10 -1.38
N MET A 336 -16.36 -32.69 -2.22
CA MET A 336 -16.46 -32.35 -3.64
C MET A 336 -16.94 -30.91 -3.83
N THR A 337 -17.98 -30.49 -3.10
CA THR A 337 -18.47 -29.10 -3.12
C THR A 337 -17.37 -28.11 -2.75
N LYS A 338 -16.60 -28.35 -1.68
CA LYS A 338 -15.49 -27.48 -1.27
C LYS A 338 -14.42 -27.35 -2.35
N TYR A 339 -14.09 -28.48 -3.00
CA TYR A 339 -13.14 -28.51 -4.11
C TYR A 339 -13.65 -27.71 -5.31
N THR A 340 -14.92 -27.89 -5.69
CA THR A 340 -15.55 -27.10 -6.78
C THR A 340 -15.53 -25.60 -6.48
N VAL A 341 -15.84 -25.19 -5.24
CA VAL A 341 -15.80 -23.76 -4.85
C VAL A 341 -14.39 -23.19 -5.01
N LYS A 342 -13.36 -23.92 -4.54
CA LYS A 342 -11.96 -23.49 -4.71
C LYS A 342 -11.62 -23.30 -6.20
N ASN A 343 -11.99 -24.26 -7.04
CA ASN A 343 -11.70 -24.19 -8.48
C ASN A 343 -12.46 -23.06 -9.18
N LEU A 344 -13.73 -22.81 -8.83
CA LEU A 344 -14.47 -21.69 -9.38
C LEU A 344 -13.81 -20.34 -9.07
N VAL A 345 -13.26 -20.17 -7.86
CA VAL A 345 -12.53 -18.95 -7.49
C VAL A 345 -11.19 -18.87 -8.24
N TYR A 346 -10.48 -19.99 -8.38
CA TYR A 346 -9.28 -20.06 -9.21
C TYR A 346 -9.57 -19.66 -10.67
N ASP A 347 -10.58 -20.26 -11.29
CA ASP A 347 -10.98 -20.00 -12.67
C ASP A 347 -11.41 -18.53 -12.87
N ALA A 348 -12.17 -17.98 -11.91
CA ALA A 348 -12.55 -16.57 -11.93
C ALA A 348 -11.33 -15.63 -11.90
N ILE A 349 -10.30 -15.94 -11.11
CA ILE A 349 -9.03 -15.18 -11.10
C ILE A 349 -8.32 -15.30 -12.44
N GLN A 350 -8.24 -16.50 -13.04
CA GLN A 350 -7.61 -16.69 -14.34
C GLN A 350 -8.32 -15.92 -15.45
N GLU A 351 -9.65 -15.99 -15.48
CA GLU A 351 -10.48 -15.25 -16.45
C GLU A 351 -10.36 -13.74 -16.25
N TYR A 352 -10.23 -13.26 -15.01
CA TYR A 352 -9.98 -11.85 -14.71
C TYR A 352 -8.68 -11.35 -15.35
N TYR A 353 -7.56 -12.06 -15.19
CA TYR A 353 -6.31 -11.68 -15.86
C TYR A 353 -6.41 -11.78 -17.37
N LYS A 354 -6.96 -12.89 -17.88
CA LYS A 354 -7.07 -13.16 -19.31
C LYS A 354 -7.88 -12.08 -20.04
N ARG A 355 -9.00 -11.63 -19.47
CA ARG A 355 -9.86 -10.58 -20.06
C ARG A 355 -9.22 -9.20 -20.04
N ASN A 356 -8.31 -8.95 -19.10
CA ASN A 356 -7.62 -7.68 -18.94
C ASN A 356 -6.19 -7.70 -19.53
N THR A 357 -5.85 -8.72 -20.31
CA THR A 357 -4.59 -8.79 -21.03
C THR A 357 -4.86 -8.52 -22.52
N LEU A 358 -4.24 -7.47 -23.05
CA LEU A 358 -4.39 -7.05 -24.45
C LEU A 358 -3.07 -7.29 -25.20
N PRO A 359 -2.93 -8.38 -25.98
CA PRO A 359 -1.70 -8.68 -26.71
C PRO A 359 -1.45 -7.69 -27.86
N GLY A 360 -0.17 -7.40 -28.12
CA GLY A 360 0.28 -6.68 -29.32
C GLY A 360 1.68 -6.06 -29.16
N CYS A 361 2.07 -5.18 -30.09
CA CYS A 361 3.38 -4.53 -30.07
C CYS A 361 3.46 -3.41 -29.02
N MET A 362 4.31 -3.60 -28.01
CA MET A 362 4.58 -2.62 -26.95
C MET A 362 5.87 -1.81 -27.18
N ASP A 363 6.58 -2.06 -28.27
CA ASP A 363 7.76 -1.28 -28.62
C ASP A 363 7.33 0.10 -29.13
N PHE A 364 7.62 1.14 -28.33
CA PHE A 364 7.24 2.51 -28.63
C PHE A 364 7.98 3.08 -29.85
N GLN A 365 9.07 2.45 -30.29
CA GLN A 365 9.81 2.85 -31.49
C GLN A 365 9.27 2.19 -32.77
N SER A 366 8.33 1.25 -32.65
CA SER A 366 7.76 0.54 -33.78
C SER A 366 6.54 1.26 -34.36
N ASP A 367 6.40 1.26 -35.69
CA ASP A 367 5.27 1.88 -36.40
C ASP A 367 3.91 1.29 -36.02
N ASN A 368 3.88 0.05 -35.49
CA ASN A 368 2.67 -0.64 -35.04
C ASN A 368 2.46 -0.61 -33.52
N TYR A 369 3.11 0.33 -32.82
CA TYR A 369 2.94 0.53 -31.38
C TYR A 369 1.48 0.83 -31.02
N ASN A 370 0.97 0.17 -29.97
CA ASN A 370 -0.33 0.48 -29.42
C ASN A 370 -0.25 0.82 -27.92
N PRO A 371 -0.57 2.08 -27.53
CA PRO A 371 -0.43 2.56 -26.15
C PRO A 371 -1.47 1.98 -25.19
N LEU A 372 -2.50 1.26 -25.68
CA LEU A 372 -3.53 0.62 -24.85
C LEU A 372 -3.17 -0.81 -24.44
N LEU A 373 -2.08 -1.37 -24.97
CA LEU A 373 -1.73 -2.76 -24.74
C LEU A 373 -1.19 -3.02 -23.33
N VAL A 374 -1.41 -4.25 -22.89
CA VAL A 374 -0.95 -4.81 -21.60
C VAL A 374 -0.12 -6.04 -21.92
N LYS A 375 1.14 -6.05 -21.47
CA LYS A 375 2.14 -7.05 -21.84
C LYS A 375 1.60 -8.47 -21.60
N THR A 376 1.65 -9.31 -22.63
CA THR A 376 1.56 -10.77 -22.48
C THR A 376 2.95 -11.32 -22.17
N SER A 377 3.00 -12.31 -21.27
CA SER A 377 4.21 -13.05 -20.89
C SER A 377 5.04 -13.50 -22.07
#